data_AF-B1GB72-F1
#
_entry.id   AF-B1GB72-F1
#
_cell.length_a   1.000
_cell.length_b   1.000
_cell.length_c   1.000
_cell.angle_alpha   90.00
_cell.angle_beta   90.00
_cell.angle_gamma   90.00
#
_symmetry.space_group_name_H-M   'P 1'
#
loop_
_entity.id
_entity.type
_entity.pdbx_description
1 polymer ?
#
loop_
_entity_poly.entity_id
_entity_poly.type
_entity_poly.pdbx_seq_one_letter_code
_entity_poly.pdbx_strand_id
1 'polypeptide(L)'
;MRRSRVSLQQYFALADRRHAQRRTLRKRDDHESHDGDQTGRPWDEKLVALRPEGFPLTASLQLTRDEAAFLLDRWTLKHRDSLLTRLAHDLAKGAAVSDAAQIWMHPDGEQFPSAIRSLIADAHRLSVLIRGAALLYNLELARLAPRRENIIDERAPELAAWAEEELPLCAGWDLDSFWGRVVGKGHTITKPTQDFVRNWLFLALREHKGVAESSDCRQLIRSRESSIKIGGNRSRFENTAARAQWSGKAGLVPLNYRWPVARDFLREWHDGWIAA
;
A
#
# COMPACT_ATOMS: atom_id res chain seq x y z
N MET A 1 4.65 27.51 -19.84
CA MET A 1 3.19 27.24 -19.87
C MET A 1 2.68 27.35 -21.30
N ARG A 2 2.33 26.23 -21.96
CA ARG A 2 1.74 26.28 -23.31
C ARG A 2 0.26 26.69 -23.18
N ARG A 3 -0.06 27.97 -23.40
CA ARG A 3 -1.44 28.44 -23.53
C ARG A 3 -2.03 27.87 -24.81
N SER A 4 -3.01 26.98 -24.71
CA SER A 4 -3.74 26.50 -25.89
C SER A 4 -4.69 27.60 -26.37
N ARG A 5 -4.66 27.92 -27.68
CA ARG A 5 -5.54 28.91 -28.33
C ARG A 5 -6.97 28.39 -28.55
N VAL A 6 -7.55 27.72 -27.56
CA VAL A 6 -8.92 27.20 -27.61
C VAL A 6 -9.72 27.83 -26.49
N SER A 7 -10.99 28.12 -26.76
CA SER A 7 -11.90 28.54 -25.69
C SER A 7 -12.05 27.42 -24.66
N LEU A 8 -12.44 27.76 -23.43
CA LEU A 8 -12.65 26.77 -22.37
C LEU A 8 -13.63 25.67 -22.82
N GLN A 9 -14.67 26.05 -23.56
CA GLN A 9 -15.67 25.14 -24.13
C GLN A 9 -15.07 24.21 -25.20
N GLN A 10 -14.18 24.73 -26.06
CA GLN A 10 -13.44 23.93 -27.05
C GLN A 10 -12.42 23.01 -26.40
N TYR A 11 -11.81 23.42 -25.29
CA TYR A 11 -10.91 22.57 -24.52
C TYR A 11 -11.65 21.35 -23.96
N PHE A 12 -12.83 21.54 -23.36
CA PHE A 12 -13.66 20.44 -22.88
C PHE A 12 -14.10 19.53 -24.02
N ALA A 13 -14.62 20.07 -25.12
CA ALA A 13 -15.01 19.25 -26.29
C ALA A 13 -13.84 18.45 -26.90
N LEU A 14 -12.62 19.00 -26.89
CA LEU A 14 -11.42 18.29 -27.34
C LEU A 14 -10.94 17.24 -26.34
N ALA A 15 -11.10 17.48 -25.05
CA ALA A 15 -10.87 16.48 -24.02
C ALA A 15 -11.85 15.30 -24.22
N ASP A 16 -13.13 15.58 -24.44
CA ASP A 16 -14.19 14.59 -24.67
C ASP A 16 -13.84 13.67 -25.84
N ARG A 17 -13.42 14.25 -26.96
CA ARG A 17 -13.01 13.51 -28.16
C ARG A 17 -11.77 12.65 -27.92
N ARG A 18 -10.78 13.17 -27.18
CA ARG A 18 -9.55 12.43 -26.83
C ARG A 18 -9.83 11.29 -25.86
N HIS A 19 -10.75 11.46 -24.91
CA HIS A 19 -11.13 10.41 -23.97
C HIS A 19 -11.93 9.29 -24.67
N ALA A 20 -12.85 9.63 -25.56
CA ALA A 20 -13.55 8.66 -26.41
C ALA A 20 -12.60 7.87 -27.32
N GLN A 21 -11.61 8.52 -27.92
CA GLN A 21 -10.57 7.87 -28.74
C GLN A 21 -9.60 7.01 -27.92
N ARG A 22 -9.23 7.41 -26.70
CA ARG A 22 -8.39 6.58 -25.82
C ARG A 22 -9.10 5.32 -25.32
N ARG A 23 -10.42 5.37 -25.14
CA ARG A 23 -11.25 4.21 -24.79
C ARG A 23 -11.32 3.16 -25.91
N THR A 24 -11.31 3.59 -27.18
CA THR A 24 -11.33 2.67 -28.33
C THR A 24 -9.98 2.00 -28.56
N LEU A 25 -8.86 2.69 -28.28
CA LEU A 25 -7.51 2.14 -28.45
C LEU A 25 -7.08 1.18 -27.33
N ARG A 26 -7.53 1.38 -26.09
CA ARG A 26 -7.18 0.49 -24.96
C ARG A 26 -7.98 -0.81 -24.90
N LYS A 27 -9.09 -0.92 -25.62
CA LYS A 27 -9.93 -2.14 -25.64
C LYS A 27 -9.26 -3.38 -26.27
N ARG A 28 -8.01 -3.29 -26.75
CA ARG A 28 -7.34 -4.35 -27.52
C ARG A 28 -6.32 -5.20 -26.73
N ASP A 29 -5.76 -4.75 -25.61
CA ASP A 29 -4.60 -5.46 -25.01
C ASP A 29 -4.71 -5.81 -23.51
N ASP A 30 -5.64 -5.23 -22.77
CA ASP A 30 -5.90 -5.57 -21.38
C ASP A 30 -7.39 -5.81 -21.19
N HIS A 31 -7.80 -7.03 -20.81
CA HIS A 31 -9.19 -7.40 -20.51
C HIS A 31 -9.79 -6.63 -19.30
N GLU A 32 -9.23 -5.47 -18.94
CA GLU A 32 -9.69 -4.56 -17.90
C GLU A 32 -10.65 -3.52 -18.53
N SER A 33 -11.95 -3.68 -18.26
CA SER A 33 -12.96 -2.71 -18.71
C SER A 33 -12.90 -1.46 -17.84
N HIS A 34 -12.24 -0.40 -18.30
CA HIS A 34 -12.31 0.89 -17.63
C HIS A 34 -13.56 1.71 -18.02
N ASP A 35 -14.22 2.18 -16.97
CA ASP A 35 -15.43 2.97 -16.96
C ASP A 35 -15.30 4.29 -17.71
N GLY A 36 -16.23 4.44 -18.62
CA GLY A 36 -16.71 5.69 -19.13
C GLY A 36 -18.16 5.34 -19.35
N ASP A 37 -19.02 6.23 -18.90
CA ASP A 37 -20.44 6.02 -18.95
C ASP A 37 -20.86 5.56 -20.36
N GLN A 38 -21.79 4.60 -20.46
CA GLN A 38 -22.24 4.07 -21.76
C GLN A 38 -22.84 5.20 -22.63
N THR A 39 -23.20 6.32 -22.00
CA THR A 39 -23.67 7.57 -22.60
C THR A 39 -22.63 8.32 -23.44
N GLY A 40 -21.33 7.98 -23.31
CA GLY A 40 -20.25 8.69 -24.02
C GLY A 40 -19.92 10.08 -23.45
N ARG A 41 -20.51 10.45 -22.29
CA ARG A 41 -20.22 11.71 -21.61
C ARG A 41 -18.94 11.60 -20.76
N PRO A 42 -18.12 12.66 -20.70
CA PRO A 42 -16.88 12.71 -19.90
C PRO A 42 -17.13 12.72 -18.39
N TRP A 43 -18.29 13.20 -17.96
CA TRP A 43 -18.64 13.47 -16.56
C TRP A 43 -20.03 12.90 -16.25
N ASP A 44 -20.20 12.39 -15.03
CA ASP A 44 -21.48 11.93 -14.50
C ASP A 44 -22.44 13.12 -14.36
N GLU A 45 -23.72 12.95 -14.72
CA GLU A 45 -24.71 14.04 -14.67
C GLU A 45 -24.91 14.57 -13.24
N LYS A 46 -24.89 13.69 -12.23
CA LYS A 46 -24.98 14.10 -10.82
C LYS A 46 -23.76 14.94 -10.42
N LEU A 47 -22.57 14.58 -10.89
CA LEU A 47 -21.35 15.35 -10.61
C LEU A 47 -21.39 16.75 -11.24
N VAL A 48 -21.99 16.89 -12.43
CA VAL A 48 -22.18 18.21 -13.06
C VAL A 48 -23.17 19.06 -12.26
N ALA A 49 -24.22 18.44 -11.72
CA ALA A 49 -25.19 19.13 -10.87
C ALA A 49 -24.56 19.60 -9.54
N LEU A 50 -23.64 18.81 -8.96
CA LEU A 50 -22.92 19.13 -7.72
C LEU A 50 -21.76 20.11 -7.89
N ARG A 51 -21.61 20.74 -9.06
CA ARG A 51 -20.52 21.68 -9.31
C ARG A 51 -20.60 22.87 -8.33
N PRO A 52 -19.50 23.20 -7.62
CA PRO A 52 -19.47 24.34 -6.71
C PRO A 52 -19.81 25.68 -7.38
N GLU A 53 -20.55 26.53 -6.66
CA GLU A 53 -20.89 27.91 -7.06
C GLU A 53 -19.64 28.79 -7.09
N GLY A 54 -18.91 28.75 -8.21
CA GLY A 54 -17.67 29.52 -8.38
C GLY A 54 -16.55 28.72 -9.05
N PHE A 55 -16.75 27.43 -9.27
CA PHE A 55 -15.81 26.65 -10.06
C PHE A 55 -15.71 27.21 -11.50
N PRO A 56 -14.49 27.40 -12.06
CA PRO A 56 -13.19 26.98 -11.54
C PRO A 56 -12.41 28.03 -10.73
N LEU A 57 -12.99 29.20 -10.47
CA LEU A 57 -12.30 30.31 -9.76
C LEU A 57 -12.19 30.06 -8.26
N THR A 58 -13.19 29.43 -7.66
CA THR A 58 -13.23 29.05 -6.25
C THR A 58 -13.73 27.61 -6.10
N ALA A 59 -13.15 26.88 -5.15
CA ALA A 59 -13.58 25.55 -4.74
C ALA A 59 -13.06 25.25 -3.33
N SER A 60 -13.79 24.42 -2.59
CA SER A 60 -13.34 23.82 -1.33
C SER A 60 -13.07 22.33 -1.54
N LEU A 61 -12.22 21.75 -0.70
CA LEU A 61 -12.05 20.30 -0.61
C LEU A 61 -12.93 19.68 0.49
N GLN A 62 -13.62 20.51 1.28
CA GLN A 62 -14.61 20.03 2.24
C GLN A 62 -15.84 19.55 1.49
N LEU A 63 -16.17 18.27 1.66
CA LEU A 63 -17.31 17.65 1.02
C LEU A 63 -18.61 18.15 1.63
N THR A 64 -19.58 18.44 0.78
CA THR A 64 -20.98 18.61 1.17
C THR A 64 -21.67 17.27 1.39
N ARG A 65 -22.86 17.30 1.99
CA ARG A 65 -23.70 16.12 2.20
C ARG A 65 -24.03 15.38 0.91
N ASP A 66 -24.36 16.12 -0.14
CA ASP A 66 -24.74 15.56 -1.43
C ASP A 66 -23.54 14.99 -2.19
N GLU A 67 -22.37 15.62 -2.08
CA GLU A 67 -21.13 15.08 -2.64
C GLU A 67 -20.71 13.79 -1.92
N ALA A 68 -20.82 13.73 -0.59
CA ALA A 68 -20.56 12.52 0.18
C ALA A 68 -21.54 11.39 -0.18
N ALA A 69 -22.83 11.71 -0.37
CA ALA A 69 -23.83 10.76 -0.84
C ALA A 69 -23.51 10.25 -2.26
N PHE A 70 -23.13 11.14 -3.16
CA PHE A 70 -22.69 10.77 -4.51
C PHE A 70 -21.49 9.83 -4.48
N LEU A 71 -20.46 10.11 -3.67
CA LEU A 71 -19.30 9.23 -3.53
C LEU A 71 -19.70 7.84 -3.01
N LEU A 72 -20.57 7.76 -1.99
CA LEU A 72 -21.04 6.48 -1.48
C LEU A 72 -21.83 5.68 -2.54
N ASP A 73 -22.69 6.34 -3.33
CA ASP A 73 -23.37 5.73 -4.47
C ASP A 73 -22.36 5.13 -5.46
N ARG A 74 -21.35 5.93 -5.86
CA ARG A 74 -20.33 5.49 -6.83
C ARG A 74 -19.49 4.32 -6.29
N TRP A 75 -19.08 4.39 -5.02
CA TRP A 75 -18.35 3.31 -4.35
C TRP A 75 -19.18 2.04 -4.26
N THR A 76 -20.46 2.15 -3.89
CA THR A 76 -21.38 1.01 -3.83
C THR A 76 -21.57 0.36 -5.20
N LEU A 77 -21.69 1.16 -6.26
CA LEU A 77 -21.87 0.65 -7.62
C LEU A 77 -20.61 -0.05 -8.18
N LYS A 78 -19.42 0.47 -7.89
CA LYS A 78 -18.17 0.02 -8.53
C LYS A 78 -17.29 -0.88 -7.66
N HIS A 79 -17.35 -0.69 -6.35
CA HIS A 79 -16.45 -1.30 -5.38
C HIS A 79 -17.20 -1.83 -4.15
N ARG A 80 -18.43 -2.34 -4.34
CA ARG A 80 -19.31 -2.90 -3.30
C ARG A 80 -18.61 -3.76 -2.24
N ASP A 81 -17.70 -4.62 -2.67
CA ASP A 81 -17.06 -5.61 -1.80
C ASP A 81 -15.72 -5.10 -1.23
N SER A 82 -15.39 -3.81 -1.44
CA SER A 82 -14.19 -3.21 -0.88
C SER A 82 -14.38 -2.83 0.59
N LEU A 83 -13.30 -2.89 1.36
CA LEU A 83 -13.33 -2.49 2.77
C LEU A 83 -13.69 -1.00 2.94
N LEU A 84 -13.20 -0.13 2.04
CA LEU A 84 -13.52 1.30 2.06
C LEU A 84 -15.03 1.54 1.98
N THR A 85 -15.70 0.91 1.01
CA THR A 85 -17.15 1.03 0.82
C THR A 85 -17.93 0.51 2.01
N ARG A 86 -17.51 -0.63 2.58
CA ARG A 86 -18.14 -1.17 3.78
C ARG A 86 -18.00 -0.24 4.98
N LEU A 87 -16.80 0.27 5.26
CA LEU A 87 -16.58 1.20 6.37
C LEU A 87 -17.39 2.49 6.19
N ALA A 88 -17.49 3.02 4.97
CA ALA A 88 -18.35 4.17 4.68
C ALA A 88 -19.83 3.87 4.98
N HIS A 89 -20.34 2.68 4.63
CA HIS A 89 -21.70 2.25 5.00
C HIS A 89 -21.90 2.11 6.50
N ASP A 90 -20.91 1.59 7.22
CA ASP A 90 -21.02 1.42 8.68
C ASP A 90 -21.02 2.80 9.37
N LEU A 91 -20.16 3.73 8.93
CA LEU A 91 -20.16 5.13 9.37
C LEU A 91 -21.48 5.83 9.05
N ALA A 92 -22.04 5.62 7.85
CA ALA A 92 -23.35 6.16 7.49
C ALA A 92 -24.49 5.72 8.43
N LYS A 93 -24.35 4.56 9.08
CA LYS A 93 -25.30 4.01 10.05
C LYS A 93 -25.01 4.43 11.50
N GLY A 94 -24.01 5.30 11.71
CA GLY A 94 -23.64 5.82 13.03
C GLY A 94 -22.53 5.06 13.74
N ALA A 95 -21.74 4.24 13.03
CA ALA A 95 -20.51 3.69 13.61
C ALA A 95 -19.51 4.81 13.95
N ALA A 96 -18.64 4.56 14.92
CA ALA A 96 -17.59 5.50 15.27
C ALA A 96 -16.43 5.47 14.26
N VAL A 97 -15.84 6.62 13.99
CA VAL A 97 -14.59 6.73 13.23
C VAL A 97 -13.46 6.04 13.99
N SER A 98 -12.75 5.13 13.34
CA SER A 98 -11.59 4.47 13.94
C SER A 98 -10.32 5.34 13.87
N ASP A 99 -9.61 5.42 14.99
CA ASP A 99 -8.25 5.97 15.11
C ASP A 99 -7.14 4.93 14.91
N ALA A 100 -7.48 3.67 14.61
CA ALA A 100 -6.52 2.58 14.48
C ALA A 100 -5.36 2.96 13.55
N ALA A 101 -4.12 2.90 14.05
CA ALA A 101 -2.93 3.26 13.28
C ALA A 101 -2.64 2.29 12.14
N GLN A 102 -3.08 1.03 12.28
CA GLN A 102 -2.96 -0.03 11.29
C GLN A 102 -4.30 -0.74 11.13
N ILE A 103 -4.57 -1.25 9.93
CA ILE A 103 -5.88 -1.85 9.63
C ILE A 103 -6.17 -3.11 10.46
N TRP A 104 -5.16 -3.90 10.81
CA TRP A 104 -5.32 -5.07 11.68
C TRP A 104 -5.58 -4.72 13.16
N MET A 105 -5.53 -3.44 13.53
CA MET A 105 -5.92 -2.96 14.86
C MET A 105 -7.33 -2.34 14.85
N HIS A 106 -8.07 -2.44 13.74
CA HIS A 106 -9.42 -1.88 13.66
C HIS A 106 -10.36 -2.60 14.64
N PRO A 107 -11.12 -1.87 15.49
CA PRO A 107 -11.94 -2.46 16.55
C PRO A 107 -12.98 -3.45 16.01
N ASP A 108 -13.58 -3.15 14.85
CA ASP A 108 -14.56 -4.01 14.20
C ASP A 108 -13.95 -5.04 13.24
N GLY A 109 -12.64 -5.32 13.35
CA GLY A 109 -11.93 -6.22 12.43
C GLY A 109 -12.56 -7.61 12.29
N GLU A 110 -13.13 -8.15 13.37
CA GLU A 110 -13.84 -9.43 13.38
C GLU A 110 -15.14 -9.42 12.55
N GLN A 111 -15.77 -8.25 12.38
CA GLN A 111 -17.01 -8.08 11.63
C GLN A 111 -16.77 -7.96 10.11
N PHE A 112 -15.50 -7.81 9.68
CA PHE A 112 -15.17 -7.72 8.27
C PHE A 112 -15.44 -9.04 7.55
N PRO A 113 -15.77 -9.02 6.24
CA PRO A 113 -15.89 -10.23 5.44
C PRO A 113 -14.67 -11.16 5.57
N SER A 114 -14.90 -12.47 5.60
CA SER A 114 -13.85 -13.47 5.82
C SER A 114 -12.66 -13.29 4.87
N ALA A 115 -12.92 -13.05 3.59
CA ALA A 115 -11.89 -12.79 2.59
C ALA A 115 -11.00 -11.59 2.92
N ILE A 116 -11.59 -10.50 3.45
CA ILE A 116 -10.87 -9.30 3.86
C ILE A 116 -10.08 -9.56 5.14
N ARG A 117 -10.65 -10.28 6.12
CA ARG A 117 -9.93 -10.67 7.35
C ARG A 117 -8.70 -11.50 7.03
N SER A 118 -8.81 -12.49 6.14
CA SER A 118 -7.65 -13.28 5.70
C SER A 118 -6.59 -12.40 5.05
N LEU A 119 -6.98 -11.45 4.19
CA LEU A 119 -6.04 -10.54 3.54
C LEU A 119 -5.34 -9.61 4.55
N ILE A 120 -6.07 -9.08 5.54
CA ILE A 120 -5.50 -8.24 6.61
C ILE A 120 -4.52 -9.06 7.47
N ALA A 121 -4.86 -10.30 7.80
CA ALA A 121 -3.99 -11.18 8.57
C ALA A 121 -2.68 -11.49 7.81
N ASP A 122 -2.75 -11.76 6.50
CA ASP A 122 -1.56 -11.92 5.67
C ASP A 122 -0.74 -10.65 5.57
N ALA A 123 -1.40 -9.50 5.41
CA ALA A 123 -0.77 -8.19 5.33
C ALA A 123 0.03 -7.87 6.62
N HIS A 124 -0.53 -8.21 7.79
CA HIS A 124 0.13 -8.05 9.08
C HIS A 124 1.37 -8.95 9.19
N ARG A 125 1.23 -10.25 8.87
CA ARG A 125 2.35 -11.20 8.87
C ARG A 125 3.46 -10.79 7.92
N LEU A 126 3.12 -10.34 6.71
CA LEU A 126 4.11 -9.85 5.75
C LEU A 126 4.86 -8.63 6.29
N SER A 127 4.15 -7.67 6.90
CA SER A 127 4.78 -6.49 7.49
C SER A 127 5.78 -6.86 8.59
N VAL A 128 5.38 -7.77 9.49
CA VAL A 128 6.24 -8.30 10.56
C VAL A 128 7.46 -9.01 9.98
N LEU A 129 7.24 -9.92 9.02
CA LEU A 129 8.32 -10.73 8.43
C LEU A 129 9.35 -9.84 7.72
N ILE A 130 8.89 -8.86 6.93
CA ILE A 130 9.79 -7.95 6.19
C ILE A 130 10.53 -7.00 7.12
N ARG A 131 9.91 -6.56 8.23
CA ARG A 131 10.61 -5.79 9.26
C ARG A 131 11.82 -6.56 9.81
N GLY A 132 11.68 -7.85 10.10
CA GLY A 132 12.79 -8.69 10.54
C GLY A 132 13.95 -8.75 9.54
N ALA A 133 13.63 -8.92 8.26
CA ALA A 133 14.63 -8.88 7.18
C ALA A 133 15.36 -7.53 7.14
N ALA A 134 14.61 -6.42 7.31
CA ALA A 134 15.18 -5.08 7.35
C ALA A 134 16.07 -4.87 8.59
N LEU A 135 15.68 -5.36 9.76
CA LEU A 135 16.50 -5.30 10.98
C LEU A 135 17.83 -6.02 10.78
N LEU A 136 17.81 -7.27 10.30
CA LEU A 136 19.02 -8.03 10.00
C LEU A 136 19.88 -7.34 8.93
N TYR A 137 19.26 -6.84 7.86
CA TYR A 137 19.96 -6.07 6.83
C TYR A 137 20.71 -4.86 7.40
N ASN A 138 20.07 -4.05 8.24
CA ASN A 138 20.71 -2.87 8.83
C ASN A 138 21.80 -3.26 9.82
N LEU A 139 21.61 -4.34 10.60
CA LEU A 139 22.64 -4.87 11.49
C LEU A 139 23.89 -5.31 10.70
N GLU A 140 23.72 -6.05 9.61
CA GLU A 140 24.83 -6.52 8.79
C GLU A 140 25.59 -5.38 8.10
N LEU A 141 24.89 -4.35 7.64
CA LEU A 141 25.55 -3.17 7.10
C LEU A 141 26.34 -2.39 8.15
N ALA A 142 25.84 -2.32 9.38
CA ALA A 142 26.55 -1.67 10.49
C ALA A 142 27.82 -2.45 10.85
N ARG A 143 27.76 -3.79 10.89
CA ARG A 143 28.93 -4.66 11.12
C ARG A 143 30.05 -4.46 10.09
N LEU A 144 29.70 -4.05 8.86
CA LEU A 144 30.66 -3.80 7.77
C LEU A 144 31.15 -2.35 7.68
N ALA A 145 30.59 -1.43 8.48
CA ALA A 145 30.90 -0.01 8.43
C ALA A 145 31.69 0.41 9.69
N PRO A 146 32.88 1.02 9.55
CA PRO A 146 33.59 1.54 10.71
C PRO A 146 32.80 2.68 11.37
N ARG A 147 32.87 2.81 12.70
CA ARG A 147 32.26 3.90 13.47
C ARG A 147 30.72 3.94 13.43
N ARG A 148 30.09 2.77 13.34
CA ARG A 148 28.63 2.59 13.34
C ARG A 148 28.18 1.69 14.49
N GLU A 149 28.97 1.61 15.56
CA GLU A 149 28.72 0.78 16.73
C GLU A 149 27.37 1.12 17.37
N ASN A 150 27.00 2.40 17.38
CA ASN A 150 25.68 2.86 17.84
C ASN A 150 24.51 2.20 17.09
N ILE A 151 24.64 1.93 15.79
CA ILE A 151 23.58 1.24 15.02
C ILE A 151 23.54 -0.24 15.39
N ILE A 152 24.69 -0.86 15.70
CA ILE A 152 24.73 -2.24 16.17
C ILE A 152 24.03 -2.34 17.53
N ASP A 153 24.36 -1.43 18.44
CA ASP A 153 23.79 -1.35 19.79
C ASP A 153 22.26 -1.11 19.77
N GLU A 154 21.75 -0.42 18.74
CA GLU A 154 20.30 -0.25 18.53
C GLU A 154 19.65 -1.47 17.85
N ARG A 155 20.23 -1.96 16.75
CA ARG A 155 19.55 -2.93 15.86
C ARG A 155 19.61 -4.36 16.38
N ALA A 156 20.67 -4.74 17.10
CA ALA A 156 20.79 -6.06 17.69
C ALA A 156 19.67 -6.37 18.71
N PRO A 157 19.41 -5.51 19.73
CA PRO A 157 18.29 -5.75 20.65
C PRO A 157 16.92 -5.64 19.96
N GLU A 158 16.74 -4.73 18.99
CA GLU A 158 15.49 -4.66 18.22
C GLU A 158 15.21 -5.95 17.43
N LEU A 159 16.24 -6.56 16.83
CA LEU A 159 16.11 -7.83 16.12
C LEU A 159 15.79 -8.98 17.09
N ALA A 160 16.40 -8.99 18.27
CA ALA A 160 16.11 -9.99 19.30
C ALA A 160 14.65 -9.85 19.81
N ALA A 161 14.21 -8.63 20.10
CA ALA A 161 12.83 -8.35 20.51
C ALA A 161 11.83 -8.75 19.41
N TRP A 162 12.09 -8.40 18.15
CA TRP A 162 11.27 -8.82 17.03
C TRP A 162 11.16 -10.36 16.93
N ALA A 163 12.25 -11.09 17.11
CA ALA A 163 12.27 -12.55 17.02
C ALA A 163 11.48 -13.21 18.16
N GLU A 164 11.42 -12.56 19.32
CA GLU A 164 10.69 -13.05 20.50
C GLU A 164 9.21 -12.68 20.48
N GLU A 165 8.89 -11.44 20.15
CA GLU A 165 7.56 -10.85 20.34
C GLU A 165 6.71 -10.87 19.06
N GLU A 166 7.31 -10.60 17.90
CA GLU A 166 6.57 -10.36 16.65
C GLU A 166 6.59 -11.59 15.72
N LEU A 167 7.75 -12.24 15.57
CA LEU A 167 7.93 -13.41 14.70
C LEU A 167 6.92 -14.55 14.96
N PRO A 168 6.50 -14.86 16.21
CA PRO A 168 5.47 -15.88 16.45
C PRO A 168 4.16 -15.69 15.68
N LEU A 169 3.80 -14.45 15.31
CA LEU A 169 2.63 -14.16 14.46
C LEU A 169 2.70 -14.84 13.08
N CYS A 170 3.93 -15.08 12.59
CA CYS A 170 4.18 -15.71 11.29
C CYS A 170 4.20 -17.24 11.37
N ALA A 171 4.09 -17.84 12.57
CA ALA A 171 4.06 -19.28 12.72
C ALA A 171 2.81 -19.87 12.03
N GLY A 172 3.00 -20.98 11.31
CA GLY A 172 1.92 -21.65 10.57
C GLY A 172 1.36 -20.84 9.39
N TRP A 173 2.06 -19.80 8.92
CA TRP A 173 1.58 -18.98 7.82
C TRP A 173 1.61 -19.75 6.49
N ASP A 174 0.42 -20.01 5.94
CA ASP A 174 0.23 -20.62 4.63
C ASP A 174 0.50 -19.61 3.50
N LEU A 175 1.74 -19.64 2.99
CA LEU A 175 2.16 -18.80 1.88
C LEU A 175 1.47 -19.13 0.56
N ASP A 176 1.05 -20.37 0.33
CA ASP A 176 0.42 -20.75 -0.94
C ASP A 176 -0.99 -20.17 -1.03
N SER A 177 -1.74 -20.24 0.08
CA SER A 177 -3.02 -19.53 0.22
C SER A 177 -2.86 -18.01 0.10
N PHE A 178 -1.81 -17.43 0.68
CA PHE A 178 -1.50 -16.01 0.57
C PHE A 178 -1.24 -15.60 -0.88
N TRP A 179 -0.36 -16.32 -1.60
CA TRP A 179 -0.06 -16.02 -3.01
C TRP A 179 -1.31 -16.15 -3.89
N GLY A 180 -2.16 -17.14 -3.63
CA GLY A 180 -3.45 -17.29 -4.30
C GLY A 180 -4.39 -16.09 -4.14
N ARG A 181 -4.26 -15.33 -3.04
CA ARG A 181 -5.07 -14.11 -2.79
C ARG A 181 -4.52 -12.88 -3.50
N VAL A 182 -3.20 -12.73 -3.61
CA VAL A 182 -2.56 -11.46 -4.02
C VAL A 182 -2.00 -11.44 -5.44
N VAL A 183 -1.61 -12.59 -6.00
CA VAL A 183 -1.06 -12.67 -7.36
C VAL A 183 -2.16 -12.42 -8.40
N GLY A 184 -1.82 -11.73 -9.49
CA GLY A 184 -2.77 -11.48 -10.59
C GLY A 184 -3.77 -10.36 -10.33
N LYS A 185 -3.54 -9.51 -9.33
CA LYS A 185 -4.41 -8.36 -8.98
C LYS A 185 -3.88 -7.03 -9.53
N GLY A 186 -3.48 -6.99 -10.79
CA GLY A 186 -3.04 -5.75 -11.47
C GLY A 186 -1.62 -5.26 -11.10
N HIS A 187 -0.83 -6.09 -10.40
CA HIS A 187 0.56 -5.81 -10.09
C HIS A 187 1.44 -7.05 -10.30
N THR A 188 2.71 -6.84 -10.59
CA THR A 188 3.66 -7.93 -10.86
C THR A 188 4.41 -8.31 -9.58
N ILE A 189 4.15 -9.51 -9.07
CA ILE A 189 4.96 -10.14 -8.02
C ILE A 189 5.90 -11.15 -8.68
N THR A 190 7.19 -10.83 -8.73
CA THR A 190 8.19 -11.67 -9.39
C THR A 190 8.47 -12.95 -8.59
N LYS A 191 8.79 -14.04 -9.29
CA LYS A 191 9.18 -15.32 -8.66
C LYS A 191 10.34 -15.18 -7.65
N PRO A 192 11.42 -14.42 -7.93
CA PRO A 192 12.46 -14.15 -6.93
C PRO A 192 11.96 -13.48 -5.64
N THR A 193 10.90 -12.67 -5.72
CA THR A 193 10.30 -12.06 -4.52
C THR A 193 9.53 -13.07 -3.70
N GLN A 194 8.77 -13.95 -4.35
CA GLN A 194 8.06 -15.04 -3.68
C GLN A 194 9.04 -16.01 -3.00
N ASP A 195 10.13 -16.36 -3.68
CA ASP A 195 11.15 -17.26 -3.16
C ASP A 195 11.93 -16.63 -2.00
N PHE A 196 12.22 -15.33 -2.07
CA PHE A 196 12.80 -14.59 -0.95
C PHE A 196 11.90 -14.65 0.29
N VAL A 197 10.60 -14.35 0.15
CA VAL A 197 9.66 -14.38 1.28
C VAL A 197 9.55 -15.79 1.86
N ARG A 198 9.46 -16.82 1.01
CA ARG A 198 9.39 -18.23 1.44
C ARG A 198 10.65 -18.65 2.21
N ASN A 199 11.83 -18.39 1.65
CA ASN A 199 13.09 -18.78 2.27
C ASN A 199 13.35 -18.00 3.54
N TRP A 200 13.00 -16.70 3.56
CA TRP A 200 13.15 -15.88 4.75
C TRP A 200 12.22 -16.33 5.88
N LEU A 201 10.94 -16.61 5.58
CA LEU A 201 10.01 -17.16 6.57
C LEU A 201 10.54 -18.47 7.17
N PHE A 202 11.01 -19.39 6.31
CA PHE A 202 11.57 -20.66 6.74
C PHE A 202 12.79 -20.48 7.66
N LEU A 203 13.77 -19.68 7.24
CA LEU A 203 14.97 -19.45 8.04
C LEU A 203 14.68 -18.69 9.34
N ALA A 204 13.85 -17.65 9.30
CA ALA A 204 13.48 -16.89 10.49
C ALA A 204 12.80 -17.79 11.54
N LEU A 205 11.83 -18.62 11.13
CA LEU A 205 11.16 -19.56 12.02
C LEU A 205 12.07 -20.71 12.47
N ARG A 206 13.06 -21.12 11.67
CA ARG A 206 14.04 -22.14 12.09
C ARG A 206 14.98 -21.62 13.16
N GLU A 207 15.50 -20.41 12.97
CA GLU A 207 16.56 -19.83 13.81
C GLU A 207 16.00 -19.10 15.05
N HIS A 208 14.79 -18.55 14.97
CA HIS A 208 14.17 -17.74 16.03
C HIS A 208 15.12 -16.65 16.57
N LYS A 209 15.54 -16.76 17.83
CA LYS A 209 16.47 -15.82 18.48
C LYS A 209 17.89 -15.86 17.88
N GLY A 210 18.25 -16.92 17.15
CA GLY A 210 19.54 -17.10 16.49
C GLY A 210 19.70 -16.39 15.13
N VAL A 211 18.66 -15.69 14.65
CA VAL A 211 18.65 -15.03 13.33
C VAL A 211 19.86 -14.10 13.10
N ALA A 212 20.31 -13.39 14.14
CA ALA A 212 21.43 -12.44 14.04
C ALA A 212 22.79 -13.11 13.72
N GLU A 213 22.98 -14.36 14.18
CA GLU A 213 24.24 -15.08 14.07
C GLU A 213 24.23 -16.13 12.94
N SER A 214 23.04 -16.52 12.48
CA SER A 214 22.87 -17.48 11.39
C SER A 214 23.54 -16.99 10.09
N SER A 215 24.48 -17.78 9.56
CA SER A 215 25.11 -17.52 8.26
C SER A 215 24.11 -17.57 7.12
N ASP A 216 23.12 -18.47 7.19
CA ASP A 216 22.12 -18.68 6.14
C ASP A 216 21.22 -17.45 6.00
N CYS A 217 20.74 -16.92 7.13
CA CYS A 217 19.96 -15.69 7.18
C CYS A 217 20.72 -14.51 6.57
N ARG A 218 21.97 -14.32 6.98
CA ARG A 218 22.83 -13.24 6.48
C ARG A 218 23.10 -13.36 4.98
N GLN A 219 23.40 -14.58 4.51
CA GLN A 219 23.63 -14.86 3.11
C GLN A 219 22.36 -14.62 2.26
N LEU A 220 21.18 -14.98 2.75
CA LEU A 220 19.91 -14.74 2.07
C LEU A 220 19.66 -13.23 1.87
N ILE A 221 19.83 -12.42 2.92
CA ILE A 221 19.66 -10.96 2.87
C ILE A 221 20.67 -10.32 1.90
N ARG A 222 21.94 -10.73 1.98
CA ARG A 222 22.99 -10.23 1.08
C ARG A 222 22.70 -10.58 -0.38
N SER A 223 22.33 -11.83 -0.65
CA SER A 223 21.99 -12.30 -1.99
C SER A 223 20.78 -11.55 -2.55
N ARG A 224 19.79 -11.26 -1.70
CA ARG A 224 18.61 -10.47 -2.10
C ARG A 224 19.01 -9.05 -2.53
N GLU A 225 19.83 -8.34 -1.77
CA GLU A 225 20.27 -6.99 -2.16
C GLU A 225 21.01 -7.02 -3.50
N SER A 226 21.97 -7.94 -3.67
CA SER A 226 22.73 -8.05 -4.91
C SER A 226 21.84 -8.40 -6.11
N SER A 227 20.84 -9.28 -5.92
CA SER A 227 19.89 -9.65 -6.99
C SER A 227 19.00 -8.49 -7.47
N ILE A 228 18.68 -7.53 -6.59
CA ILE A 228 17.87 -6.36 -6.96
C ILE A 228 18.71 -5.32 -7.71
N LYS A 229 20.03 -5.29 -7.44
CA LYS A 229 20.96 -4.27 -7.95
C LYS A 229 21.82 -4.78 -9.11
N ILE A 230 21.37 -5.82 -9.81
CA ILE A 230 22.03 -6.35 -11.00
C ILE A 230 22.20 -5.22 -12.02
N GLY A 231 23.44 -4.98 -12.47
CA GLY A 231 23.77 -3.97 -13.48
C GLY A 231 24.34 -2.65 -12.93
N GLY A 232 24.53 -2.51 -11.62
CA GLY A 232 25.31 -1.41 -11.06
C GLY A 232 25.89 -1.80 -9.71
N ASN A 233 27.20 -1.65 -9.53
CA ASN A 233 27.91 -1.90 -8.26
C ASN A 233 27.43 -0.94 -7.16
N ARG A 234 26.19 -1.10 -6.70
CA ARG A 234 25.45 -0.22 -5.78
C ARG A 234 24.96 -0.97 -4.55
N SER A 235 25.26 -2.28 -4.45
CA SER A 235 24.99 -3.07 -3.25
C SER A 235 25.75 -2.46 -2.09
N ARG A 236 25.08 -2.19 -0.96
CA ARG A 236 25.74 -1.60 0.21
C ARG A 236 26.65 -2.60 0.92
N PHE A 237 26.50 -3.89 0.64
CA PHE A 237 27.47 -4.90 1.06
C PHE A 237 28.83 -4.72 0.38
N GLU A 238 28.85 -4.32 -0.90
CA GLU A 238 30.06 -4.28 -1.73
C GLU A 238 30.59 -2.86 -1.96
N ASN A 239 29.70 -1.89 -2.19
CA ASN A 239 30.04 -0.51 -2.44
C ASN A 239 30.14 0.29 -1.13
N THR A 240 31.37 0.65 -0.77
CA THR A 240 31.71 1.44 0.42
C THR A 240 31.09 2.83 0.43
N ALA A 241 31.02 3.51 -0.72
CA ALA A 241 30.42 4.85 -0.83
C ALA A 241 28.90 4.80 -0.62
N ALA A 242 28.21 3.82 -1.21
CA ALA A 242 26.77 3.61 -1.01
C ALA A 242 26.43 3.24 0.44
N ARG A 243 27.33 2.53 1.13
CA ARG A 243 27.23 2.24 2.57
C ARG A 243 27.51 3.47 3.44
N ALA A 244 28.46 4.33 3.07
CA ALA A 244 28.75 5.56 3.81
C ALA A 244 27.55 6.53 3.83
N GLN A 245 26.79 6.60 2.74
CA GLN A 245 25.59 7.45 2.61
C GLN A 245 24.31 6.87 3.26
N TRP A 246 24.36 5.65 3.80
CA TRP A 246 23.21 5.01 4.42
C TRP A 246 22.93 5.57 5.83
N SER A 247 21.64 5.76 6.13
CA SER A 247 21.15 6.43 7.34
C SER A 247 20.97 5.53 8.56
N GLY A 248 21.20 4.21 8.45
CA GLY A 248 21.04 3.27 9.56
C GLY A 248 19.66 2.59 9.69
N LYS A 249 18.65 3.06 8.95
CA LYS A 249 17.23 2.70 9.16
C LYS A 249 16.49 2.31 7.87
N ALA A 250 17.19 1.68 6.93
CA ALA A 250 16.61 1.36 5.62
C ALA A 250 15.55 0.26 5.73
N GLY A 251 14.34 0.51 5.26
CA GLY A 251 13.26 -0.49 5.23
C GLY A 251 12.63 -0.80 6.59
N LEU A 252 12.88 0.00 7.62
CA LEU A 252 12.27 -0.20 8.95
C LEU A 252 10.86 0.38 9.08
N VAL A 253 10.40 1.16 8.11
CA VAL A 253 9.03 1.71 8.12
C VAL A 253 8.03 0.56 7.87
N PRO A 254 7.07 0.31 8.77
CA PRO A 254 6.08 -0.76 8.61
C PRO A 254 5.26 -0.60 7.33
N LEU A 255 4.84 -1.73 6.75
CA LEU A 255 3.96 -1.74 5.60
C LEU A 255 2.54 -1.42 6.07
N ASN A 256 2.11 -0.18 5.88
CA ASN A 256 0.78 0.27 6.32
C ASN A 256 -0.30 0.13 5.24
N TYR A 257 0.04 -0.35 4.04
CA TYR A 257 -0.88 -0.55 2.91
C TYR A 257 -1.77 0.66 2.59
N ARG A 258 -1.26 1.87 2.82
CA ARG A 258 -1.99 3.15 2.67
C ARG A 258 -3.21 3.29 3.57
N TRP A 259 -3.30 2.50 4.65
CA TRP A 259 -4.37 2.61 5.63
C TRP A 259 -4.52 4.03 6.21
N PRO A 260 -3.45 4.78 6.57
CA PRO A 260 -3.61 6.15 7.04
C PRO A 260 -4.37 7.03 6.04
N VAL A 261 -4.07 6.89 4.74
CA VAL A 261 -4.77 7.63 3.68
C VAL A 261 -6.23 7.21 3.59
N ALA A 262 -6.53 5.91 3.64
CA ALA A 262 -7.91 5.41 3.60
C ALA A 262 -8.72 5.87 4.83
N ARG A 263 -8.11 5.86 6.02
CA ARG A 263 -8.71 6.34 7.27
C ARG A 263 -9.01 7.83 7.21
N ASP A 264 -8.06 8.63 6.71
CA ASP A 264 -8.23 10.08 6.59
C ASP A 264 -9.30 10.40 5.52
N PHE A 265 -9.33 9.68 4.40
CA PHE A 265 -10.42 9.78 3.40
C PHE A 265 -11.79 9.41 3.99
N LEU A 266 -11.88 8.38 4.83
CA LEU A 266 -13.13 8.03 5.50
C LEU A 266 -13.58 9.12 6.49
N ARG A 267 -12.65 9.82 7.13
CA ARG A 267 -12.96 10.97 8.00
C ARG A 267 -13.51 12.14 7.19
N GLU A 268 -12.78 12.58 6.17
CA GLU A 268 -13.22 13.68 5.32
C GLU A 268 -14.58 13.38 4.66
N TRP A 269 -14.77 12.13 4.21
CA TRP A 269 -16.05 11.68 3.69
C TRP A 269 -17.16 11.69 4.75
N HIS A 270 -16.89 11.22 5.97
CA HIS A 270 -17.86 11.19 7.06
C HIS A 270 -18.23 12.61 7.54
N ASP A 271 -17.27 13.53 7.59
CA ASP A 271 -17.50 14.94 7.92
C ASP A 271 -18.47 15.57 6.91
N GLY A 272 -18.30 15.28 5.61
CA GLY A 272 -19.27 15.68 4.59
C GLY A 272 -20.62 14.96 4.74
N TRP A 273 -20.62 13.67 5.12
CA TRP A 273 -21.84 12.89 5.35
C TRP A 273 -22.70 13.41 6.51
N ILE A 274 -22.09 14.03 7.53
CA ILE A 274 -22.82 14.63 8.65
C ILE A 274 -22.99 16.15 8.52
N ALA A 275 -22.44 16.75 7.46
CA ALA A 275 -22.63 18.17 7.18
C ALA A 275 -24.12 18.48 6.97
N ALA A 276 -24.56 19.60 7.54
CA ALA A 276 -25.93 20.10 7.46
C ALA A 276 -26.24 20.71 6.09
#